data_AF-C5A3I9-F1
#
_entry.id   AF-C5A3I9-F1
#
_cell.length_a   1.000
_cell.length_b   1.000
_cell.length_c   1.000
_cell.angle_alpha   90.00
_cell.angle_beta   90.00
_cell.angle_gamma   90.00
#
_symmetry.space_group_name_H-M   'P 1'
#
loop_
_entity.id
_entity.type
_entity.pdbx_description
1 polymer ?
#
loop_
_entity_poly.entity_id
_entity_poly.type
_entity_poly.pdbx_seq_one_letter_code
_entity_poly.pdbx_strand_id
1 'polypeptide(L)'
;MRFIRSFLSGFFLILLSSLIMVRVRGLESGLYVFAINVMFIPMWGTMVLWSRGTGKNLLIKLITLTSLLSSVGALGVIALVYNDFEKATGVIVSFLAWYLLFIAPMYCAKKSRERSGEQLSYPPTDAKYFWVFQWIDTGILAVKSDEPLKVFLYLLPGLIGGYLIILGLIEAKRAGDSMGDS
;
A
#
# COMPACT_ATOMS: atom_id res chain seq x y z
N MET A 1 -19.70 -3.30 -8.29
CA MET A 1 -18.78 -4.08 -9.16
C MET A 1 -17.43 -3.40 -9.40
N ARG A 2 -17.34 -2.05 -9.52
CA ARG A 2 -16.07 -1.35 -9.81
C ARG A 2 -14.96 -1.59 -8.77
N PHE A 3 -15.27 -1.51 -7.46
CA PHE A 3 -14.31 -1.82 -6.38
C PHE A 3 -13.63 -3.18 -6.56
N ILE A 4 -14.44 -4.24 -6.69
CA ILE A 4 -13.95 -5.62 -6.78
C ILE A 4 -13.02 -5.77 -7.97
N ARG A 5 -13.40 -5.20 -9.12
CA ARG A 5 -12.57 -5.23 -10.32
C ARG A 5 -11.23 -4.53 -10.10
N SER A 6 -11.24 -3.29 -9.63
CA SER A 6 -10.01 -2.50 -9.42
C SER A 6 -9.10 -3.15 -8.37
N PHE A 7 -9.66 -3.58 -7.24
CA PHE A 7 -8.90 -4.20 -6.16
C PHE A 7 -8.30 -5.56 -6.57
N LEU A 8 -9.09 -6.44 -7.19
CA LEU A 8 -8.60 -7.76 -7.61
C LEU A 8 -7.57 -7.65 -8.74
N SER A 9 -7.81 -6.79 -9.74
CA SER A 9 -6.81 -6.52 -10.77
C SER A 9 -5.53 -5.94 -10.17
N GLY A 10 -5.65 -5.05 -9.19
CA GLY A 10 -4.49 -4.48 -8.53
C GLY A 10 -3.68 -5.51 -7.74
N PHE A 11 -4.36 -6.35 -6.96
CA PHE A 11 -3.73 -7.43 -6.21
C PHE A 11 -3.09 -8.48 -7.14
N PHE A 12 -3.76 -8.83 -8.23
CA PHE A 12 -3.21 -9.72 -9.25
C PHE A 12 -1.89 -9.18 -9.84
N LEU A 13 -1.81 -7.89 -10.13
CA LEU A 13 -0.57 -7.29 -10.66
C LEU A 13 0.56 -7.25 -9.61
N ILE A 14 0.26 -7.08 -8.32
CA ILE A 14 1.23 -7.25 -7.23
C ILE A 14 1.78 -8.68 -7.22
N LEU A 15 0.89 -9.68 -7.28
CA LEU A 15 1.31 -11.08 -7.34
C LEU A 15 2.13 -11.37 -8.60
N LEU A 16 1.73 -10.83 -9.75
CA LEU A 16 2.46 -11.01 -11.00
C LEU A 16 3.89 -10.46 -10.89
N SER A 17 4.07 -9.26 -10.34
CA SER A 17 5.40 -8.68 -10.12
C SER A 17 6.25 -9.55 -9.19
N SER A 18 5.67 -10.04 -8.09
CA SER A 18 6.35 -10.97 -7.18
C SER A 18 6.75 -12.27 -7.89
N LEU A 19 5.84 -12.89 -8.65
CA LEU A 19 6.08 -14.14 -9.36
C LEU A 19 7.16 -14.00 -10.45
N ILE A 20 7.18 -12.88 -11.17
CA ILE A 20 8.26 -12.57 -12.12
C ILE A 20 9.60 -12.53 -11.38
N MET A 21 9.65 -11.87 -10.22
CA MET A 21 10.88 -11.77 -9.41
C MET A 21 11.30 -13.11 -8.80
N VAL A 22 10.35 -13.97 -8.41
CA VAL A 22 10.62 -15.38 -8.04
C VAL A 22 11.35 -16.09 -9.18
N ARG A 23 10.84 -15.94 -10.41
CA ARG A 23 11.40 -16.62 -11.58
C ARG A 23 12.78 -16.13 -11.97
N VAL A 24 13.07 -14.84 -11.80
CA VAL A 24 14.34 -14.24 -12.26
C VAL A 24 15.41 -14.25 -11.17
N ARG A 25 15.04 -14.04 -9.90
CA ARG A 25 15.99 -13.81 -8.79
C ARG A 25 15.73 -14.69 -7.56
N GLY A 26 14.85 -15.70 -7.69
CA GLY A 26 14.55 -16.65 -6.62
C GLY A 26 13.45 -16.21 -5.66
N LEU A 27 12.98 -17.18 -4.86
CA LEU A 27 11.80 -17.04 -4.01
C LEU A 27 11.91 -15.89 -3.00
N GLU A 28 13.08 -15.72 -2.38
CA GLU A 28 13.34 -14.64 -1.41
C GLU A 28 13.10 -13.25 -2.03
N SER A 29 13.63 -13.02 -3.24
CA SER A 29 13.42 -11.76 -3.98
C SER A 29 11.95 -11.53 -4.32
N GLY A 30 11.22 -12.58 -4.67
CA GLY A 30 9.78 -12.50 -4.91
C GLY A 30 8.99 -12.17 -3.65
N LEU A 31 9.30 -12.80 -2.52
CA LEU A 31 8.71 -12.50 -1.21
C LEU A 31 9.00 -11.06 -0.78
N TYR A 32 10.21 -10.59 -1.03
CA TYR A 32 10.63 -9.23 -0.74
C TYR A 32 9.82 -8.20 -1.52
N VAL A 33 9.66 -8.42 -2.83
CA VAL A 33 8.84 -7.57 -3.70
C VAL A 33 7.37 -7.62 -3.31
N PHE A 34 6.84 -8.78 -2.92
CA PHE A 34 5.49 -8.90 -2.40
C PHE A 34 5.32 -8.07 -1.12
N ALA A 35 6.23 -8.22 -0.15
CA ALA A 35 6.18 -7.49 1.11
C ALA A 35 6.17 -5.97 0.90
N ILE A 36 7.06 -5.47 0.03
CA ILE A 36 7.16 -4.03 -0.27
C ILE A 36 5.91 -3.50 -0.97
N ASN A 37 5.35 -4.24 -1.93
CA ASN A 37 4.13 -3.76 -2.58
C ASN A 37 2.92 -3.79 -1.63
N VAL A 38 2.82 -4.81 -0.78
CA VAL A 38 1.69 -4.97 0.14
C VAL A 38 1.77 -4.02 1.33
N MET A 39 2.96 -3.65 1.81
CA MET A 39 3.11 -2.74 2.96
C MET A 39 2.63 -1.30 2.70
N PHE A 40 2.44 -0.89 1.43
CA PHE A 40 1.82 0.39 1.13
C PHE A 40 0.29 0.39 1.26
N ILE A 41 -0.35 -0.79 1.17
CA ILE A 41 -1.80 -0.91 1.29
C ILE A 41 -2.29 -0.43 2.66
N PRO A 42 -1.65 -0.75 3.81
CA PRO A 42 -2.01 -0.16 5.10
C PRO A 42 -1.93 1.37 5.13
N MET A 43 -0.94 1.95 4.46
CA MET A 43 -0.77 3.40 4.38
C MET A 43 -1.93 4.04 3.63
N TRP A 44 -2.23 3.54 2.42
CA TRP A 44 -3.36 4.02 1.62
C TRP A 44 -4.70 3.74 2.28
N GLY A 45 -4.87 2.57 2.89
CA GLY A 45 -6.08 2.20 3.63
C GLY A 45 -6.36 3.14 4.79
N THR A 46 -5.31 3.52 5.53
CA THR A 46 -5.41 4.53 6.60
C THR A 46 -5.83 5.89 6.04
N MET A 47 -5.21 6.33 4.93
CA MET A 47 -5.60 7.57 4.26
C MET A 47 -7.04 7.52 3.76
N VAL A 48 -7.48 6.43 3.15
CA VAL A 48 -8.87 6.35 2.67
C VAL A 48 -9.86 6.30 3.85
N LEU A 49 -9.54 5.62 4.95
CA LEU A 49 -10.39 5.59 6.14
C LEU A 49 -10.61 6.99 6.74
N TRP A 50 -9.59 7.83 6.72
CA TRP A 50 -9.66 9.19 7.27
C TRP A 50 -10.23 10.23 6.29
N SER A 51 -10.45 9.88 5.02
CA SER A 51 -11.16 10.72 4.05
C SER A 51 -12.68 10.76 4.29
N ARG A 52 -13.39 11.77 3.73
CA ARG A 52 -14.87 11.87 3.78
C ARG A 52 -15.54 10.63 3.19
N GLY A 53 -16.70 10.30 3.74
CA GLY A 53 -17.61 9.25 3.24
C GLY A 53 -17.97 8.21 4.30
N THR A 54 -19.20 7.69 4.22
CA THR A 54 -19.75 6.68 5.14
C THR A 54 -19.61 5.25 4.61
N GLY A 55 -18.83 5.06 3.54
CA GLY A 55 -18.58 3.77 2.89
C GLY A 55 -18.04 2.65 3.77
N LYS A 56 -17.58 1.58 3.10
CA LYS A 56 -17.30 0.27 3.73
C LYS A 56 -16.06 0.29 4.63
N ASN A 57 -16.11 1.03 5.74
CA ASN A 57 -15.01 1.24 6.66
C ASN A 57 -14.53 -0.08 7.27
N LEU A 58 -15.44 -1.00 7.59
CA LEU A 58 -15.06 -2.33 8.09
C LEU A 58 -14.23 -3.11 7.06
N LEU A 59 -14.68 -3.12 5.78
CA LEU A 59 -13.96 -3.78 4.70
C LEU A 59 -12.56 -3.17 4.49
N ILE A 60 -12.47 -1.83 4.48
CA ILE A 60 -11.18 -1.15 4.32
C ILE A 60 -10.26 -1.44 5.50
N LYS A 61 -10.78 -1.45 6.74
CA LYS A 61 -10.01 -1.86 7.93
C LYS A 61 -9.50 -3.30 7.82
N LEU A 62 -10.33 -4.23 7.36
CA LEU A 62 -9.93 -5.63 7.15
C LEU A 62 -8.83 -5.73 6.09
N ILE A 63 -8.98 -5.07 4.94
CA ILE A 63 -7.94 -5.04 3.90
C ILE A 63 -6.63 -4.45 4.44
N THR A 64 -6.71 -3.36 5.19
CA THR A 64 -5.56 -2.69 5.83
C THR A 64 -4.86 -3.64 6.81
N LEU A 65 -5.62 -4.33 7.67
CA LEU A 65 -5.06 -5.26 8.65
C LEU A 65 -4.47 -6.51 8.00
N THR A 66 -5.20 -7.13 7.07
CA THR A 66 -4.74 -8.32 6.35
C THR A 66 -3.47 -8.02 5.55
N SER A 67 -3.42 -6.89 4.84
CA SER A 67 -2.20 -6.49 4.11
C SER A 67 -1.02 -6.26 5.06
N LEU A 68 -1.23 -5.59 6.19
CA LEU A 68 -0.18 -5.42 7.21
C LEU A 68 0.33 -6.78 7.68
N LEU A 69 -0.54 -7.68 8.11
CA LEU A 69 -0.17 -9.02 8.58
C LEU A 69 0.53 -9.84 7.48
N SER A 70 0.07 -9.77 6.23
CA SER A 70 0.71 -10.45 5.10
C SER A 70 2.11 -9.89 4.81
N SER A 71 2.29 -8.57 4.85
CA SER A 71 3.61 -7.95 4.66
C SER A 71 4.58 -8.33 5.78
N VAL A 72 4.15 -8.25 7.05
CA VAL A 72 4.96 -8.64 8.21
C VAL A 72 5.28 -10.14 8.17
N GLY A 73 4.31 -10.98 7.78
CA GLY A 73 4.52 -12.41 7.60
C GLY A 73 5.57 -12.71 6.53
N ALA A 74 5.49 -12.07 5.37
CA ALA A 74 6.49 -12.23 4.31
C ALA A 74 7.89 -11.77 4.75
N LEU A 75 7.99 -10.65 5.47
CA LEU A 75 9.26 -10.17 6.05
C LEU A 75 9.78 -11.11 7.15
N GLY A 76 8.89 -11.71 7.94
CA GLY A 76 9.24 -12.73 8.93
C GLY A 76 9.82 -13.98 8.28
N VAL A 77 9.28 -14.41 7.13
CA VAL A 77 9.85 -15.51 6.34
C VAL A 77 11.25 -15.14 5.84
N ILE A 78 11.45 -13.92 5.32
CA ILE A 78 12.77 -13.44 4.87
C ILE A 78 13.77 -13.44 6.03
N ALA A 79 13.40 -12.90 7.19
CA ALA A 79 14.26 -12.83 8.35
C ALA A 79 14.60 -14.22 8.92
N LEU A 80 13.61 -15.09 9.10
CA LEU A 80 13.77 -16.34 9.84
C LEU A 80 14.18 -17.53 8.96
N VAL A 81 13.69 -17.61 7.73
CA VAL A 81 13.97 -18.75 6.83
C VAL A 81 15.21 -18.48 5.97
N TYR A 82 15.38 -17.24 5.50
CA TYR A 82 16.52 -16.85 4.68
C TYR A 82 17.66 -16.21 5.48
N ASN A 83 17.50 -16.06 6.81
CA ASN A 83 18.46 -15.41 7.70
C ASN A 83 18.82 -13.96 7.29
N ASP A 84 17.95 -13.29 6.53
CA ASP A 84 18.19 -11.93 6.04
C ASP A 84 17.41 -10.89 6.88
N PHE A 85 17.89 -10.73 8.11
CA PHE A 85 17.32 -9.78 9.07
C PHE A 85 17.52 -8.33 8.64
N GLU A 86 18.66 -8.01 8.01
CA GLU A 86 18.99 -6.65 7.58
C GLU A 86 17.99 -6.17 6.53
N LYS A 87 17.71 -6.99 5.52
CA LYS A 87 16.74 -6.68 4.48
C LYS A 87 15.32 -6.56 5.02
N ALA A 88 14.91 -7.47 5.90
CA ALA A 88 13.60 -7.43 6.51
C ALA A 88 13.41 -6.17 7.39
N THR A 89 14.39 -5.87 8.26
CA THR A 89 14.34 -4.70 9.14
C THR A 89 14.46 -3.39 8.36
N GLY A 90 15.28 -3.33 7.31
CA GLY A 90 15.37 -2.18 6.42
C GLY A 90 14.04 -1.79 5.79
N VAL A 91 13.23 -2.78 5.40
CA VAL A 91 11.86 -2.54 4.88
C VAL A 91 10.94 -2.03 5.98
N ILE A 92 10.97 -2.62 7.17
CA ILE A 92 10.16 -2.17 8.32
C ILE A 92 10.51 -0.73 8.69
N VAL A 93 11.79 -0.38 8.76
CA VAL A 93 12.25 0.97 9.09
C VAL A 93 11.81 1.96 8.01
N SER A 94 11.94 1.61 6.74
CA SER A 94 11.50 2.45 5.62
C SER A 94 9.98 2.68 5.66
N PHE A 95 9.20 1.62 5.93
CA PHE A 95 7.75 1.72 6.14
C PHE A 95 7.42 2.67 7.29
N LEU A 96 8.06 2.51 8.44
CA LEU A 96 7.83 3.36 9.61
C LEU A 96 8.22 4.81 9.33
N ALA A 97 9.32 5.06 8.62
CA ALA A 97 9.73 6.40 8.22
C ALA A 97 8.67 7.07 7.33
N TRP A 98 8.22 6.38 6.27
CA TRP A 98 7.13 6.87 5.43
C TRP A 98 5.84 7.07 6.23
N TYR A 99 5.46 6.13 7.09
CA TYR A 99 4.27 6.25 7.92
C TYR A 99 4.34 7.48 8.84
N LEU A 100 5.46 7.68 9.54
CA LEU A 100 5.67 8.82 10.44
C LEU A 100 5.75 10.15 9.69
N LEU A 101 6.36 10.19 8.50
CA LEU A 101 6.48 11.44 7.73
C LEU A 101 5.14 11.93 7.16
N PHE A 102 4.21 11.02 6.85
CA PHE A 102 2.99 11.38 6.12
C PHE A 102 1.72 11.13 6.90
N ILE A 103 1.57 9.97 7.53
CA ILE A 103 0.36 9.63 8.29
C ILE A 103 0.32 10.38 9.62
N ALA A 104 1.46 10.53 10.32
CA ALA A 104 1.45 11.18 11.63
C ALA A 104 1.11 12.69 11.58
N PRO A 105 1.65 13.51 10.65
CA PRO A 105 1.23 14.89 10.50
C PRO A 105 -0.24 15.02 10.09
N MET A 106 -0.72 14.13 9.20
CA MET A 106 -2.14 14.08 8.83
C MET A 106 -3.03 13.77 10.04
N TYR A 107 -2.60 12.86 10.92
CA TYR A 107 -3.30 12.56 12.17
C TYR A 107 -3.32 13.77 13.10
N CYS A 108 -2.19 14.45 13.28
CA CYS A 108 -2.09 15.65 14.11
C CYS A 108 -3.01 16.77 13.56
N ALA A 109 -3.00 17.01 12.26
CA ALA A 109 -3.87 17.99 11.60
C ALA A 109 -5.35 17.63 11.79
N LYS A 110 -5.71 16.36 11.61
CA LYS A 110 -7.06 15.85 11.85
C LYS A 110 -7.51 16.12 13.28
N LYS A 111 -6.71 15.71 14.27
CA LYS A 111 -7.02 15.88 15.69
C LYS A 111 -7.13 17.35 16.09
N SER A 112 -6.29 18.21 15.51
CA SER A 112 -6.35 19.66 15.75
C SER A 112 -7.65 20.28 15.25
N ARG A 113 -8.15 19.85 14.10
CA ARG A 113 -9.40 20.35 13.52
C ARG A 113 -10.66 19.76 14.15
N GLU A 114 -10.63 18.48 14.53
CA GLU A 114 -11.71 17.87 15.32
C GLU A 114 -11.93 18.64 16.64
N ARG A 115 -10.85 19.13 17.26
CA ARG A 115 -10.93 19.99 18.46
C ARG A 115 -11.53 21.37 18.19
N SER A 116 -11.41 21.91 16.98
CA SER A 116 -12.03 23.18 16.59
C SER A 116 -13.47 23.01 16.07
N GLY A 117 -14.05 21.81 16.19
CA GLY A 117 -15.40 21.50 15.67
C GLY A 117 -15.44 21.35 14.15
N GLU A 118 -14.30 21.42 13.47
CA GLU A 118 -14.21 21.27 12.02
C GLU A 118 -13.85 19.82 11.68
N GLN A 119 -14.67 19.18 10.85
CA GLN A 119 -14.34 17.85 10.36
C GLN A 119 -13.26 17.95 9.28
N LEU A 120 -12.01 17.61 9.64
CA LEU A 120 -10.94 17.49 8.66
C LEU A 120 -11.31 16.38 7.71
N SER A 121 -11.56 16.76 6.47
CA SER A 121 -11.80 15.79 5.43
C SER A 121 -11.13 16.29 4.18
N TYR A 122 -10.16 15.51 3.74
CA TYR A 122 -9.66 15.62 2.40
C TYR A 122 -10.52 14.75 1.46
N PRO A 123 -10.70 15.21 0.22
CA PRO A 123 -11.25 14.40 -0.85
C PRO A 123 -10.53 13.05 -0.94
N PRO A 124 -11.25 11.92 -1.02
CA PRO A 124 -10.63 10.61 -1.24
C PRO A 124 -9.71 10.58 -2.47
N THR A 125 -9.96 11.44 -3.46
CA THR A 125 -9.11 11.61 -4.66
C THR A 125 -7.69 12.03 -4.36
N ASP A 126 -7.43 12.66 -3.22
CA ASP A 126 -6.09 13.17 -2.91
C ASP A 126 -5.18 12.07 -2.35
N ALA A 127 -5.78 10.98 -1.85
CA ALA A 127 -5.02 9.80 -1.43
C ALA A 127 -4.19 9.22 -2.59
N LYS A 128 -4.65 9.35 -3.84
CA LYS A 128 -3.94 8.85 -5.03
C LYS A 128 -2.55 9.47 -5.21
N TYR A 129 -2.32 10.69 -4.73
CA TYR A 129 -1.02 11.34 -4.86
C TYR A 129 0.05 10.66 -4.00
N PHE A 130 -0.35 9.96 -2.93
CA PHE A 130 0.54 9.18 -2.09
C PHE A 130 0.97 7.85 -2.74
N TRP A 131 0.50 7.55 -3.96
CA TRP A 131 1.06 6.47 -4.78
C TRP A 131 2.51 6.77 -5.22
N VAL A 132 2.91 8.04 -5.29
CA VAL A 132 4.28 8.43 -5.68
C VAL A 132 5.34 7.84 -4.74
N PHE A 133 5.00 7.53 -3.49
CA PHE A 133 5.94 6.92 -2.55
C PHE A 133 6.33 5.49 -2.94
N GLN A 134 5.37 4.73 -3.48
CA GLN A 134 5.66 3.40 -4.01
C GLN A 134 6.60 3.49 -5.23
N TRP A 135 6.52 4.56 -6.03
CA TRP A 135 7.48 4.83 -7.10
C TRP A 135 8.89 5.08 -6.59
N ILE A 136 9.02 5.90 -5.55
CA ILE A 136 10.31 6.21 -4.95
C ILE A 136 10.98 4.93 -4.46
N ASP A 137 10.26 4.11 -3.67
CA ASP A 137 10.81 2.86 -3.15
C ASP A 137 11.12 1.87 -4.27
N THR A 138 10.23 1.73 -5.27
CA THR A 138 10.48 0.88 -6.45
C THR A 138 11.71 1.35 -7.23
N GLY A 139 11.90 2.66 -7.37
CA GLY A 139 13.08 3.26 -7.99
C GLY A 139 14.35 2.96 -7.20
N ILE A 140 14.32 3.10 -5.87
CA ILE A 140 15.45 2.76 -4.99
C ILE A 140 15.82 1.28 -5.13
N LEU A 141 14.83 0.38 -5.15
CA LEU A 141 15.07 -1.06 -5.34
C LEU A 141 15.73 -1.35 -6.68
N ALA A 142 15.24 -0.72 -7.74
CA ALA A 142 15.79 -0.89 -9.07
C ALA A 142 17.24 -0.41 -9.13
N VAL A 143 17.53 0.81 -8.66
CA VAL A 143 18.88 1.42 -8.72
C VAL A 143 19.90 0.65 -7.88
N LYS A 144 19.49 0.00 -6.79
CA LYS A 144 20.36 -0.84 -5.96
C LYS A 144 20.68 -2.21 -6.59
N SER A 145 20.07 -2.55 -7.72
CA SER A 145 20.30 -3.84 -8.38
C SER A 145 21.37 -3.74 -9.47
N ASP A 146 22.01 -4.87 -9.79
CA ASP A 146 23.00 -4.94 -10.88
C ASP A 146 22.40 -4.69 -12.28
N GLU A 147 21.07 -4.79 -12.41
CA GLU A 147 20.35 -4.58 -13.69
C GLU A 147 19.16 -3.61 -13.48
N PRO A 148 19.40 -2.31 -13.22
CA PRO A 148 18.35 -1.40 -12.72
C PRO A 148 17.12 -1.29 -13.60
N LEU A 149 17.31 -1.10 -14.90
CA LEU A 149 16.19 -0.96 -15.84
C LEU A 149 15.34 -2.23 -15.90
N LYS A 150 15.99 -3.40 -15.89
CA LYS A 150 15.31 -4.69 -15.99
C LYS A 150 14.51 -5.00 -14.73
N VAL A 151 15.11 -4.76 -13.55
CA VAL A 151 14.41 -4.89 -12.27
C VAL A 151 13.24 -3.91 -12.19
N PHE A 152 13.43 -2.66 -12.61
CA PHE A 152 12.36 -1.67 -12.67
C PHE A 152 11.17 -2.17 -13.52
N LEU A 153 11.44 -2.72 -14.72
CA LEU A 153 10.41 -3.28 -15.59
C LEU A 153 9.65 -4.45 -14.94
N TYR A 154 10.32 -5.29 -14.15
CA TYR A 154 9.68 -6.37 -13.40
C TYR A 154 8.83 -5.89 -12.21
N LEU A 155 9.11 -4.69 -11.70
CA LEU A 155 8.35 -4.04 -10.63
C LEU A 155 7.16 -3.22 -11.14
N LEU A 156 7.14 -2.84 -12.42
CA LEU A 156 6.04 -2.07 -13.03
C LEU A 156 4.65 -2.66 -12.80
N PRO A 157 4.41 -3.98 -12.93
CA PRO A 157 3.10 -4.53 -12.60
C PRO A 157 2.69 -4.22 -11.16
N GLY A 158 3.61 -4.33 -10.20
CA GLY A 158 3.34 -4.01 -8.78
C GLY A 158 2.98 -2.55 -8.57
N LEU A 159 3.64 -1.62 -9.27
CA LEU A 159 3.33 -0.19 -9.25
C LEU A 159 1.92 0.11 -9.77
N ILE A 160 1.57 -0.44 -10.94
CA ILE A 160 0.21 -0.31 -11.51
C ILE A 160 -0.80 -0.95 -10.57
N GLY A 161 -0.45 -2.09 -9.99
CA GLY A 161 -1.29 -2.82 -9.04
C GLY A 161 -1.62 -2.01 -7.81
N GLY A 162 -0.63 -1.34 -7.23
CA GLY A 162 -0.80 -0.41 -6.12
C GLY A 162 -1.76 0.75 -6.44
N TYR A 163 -1.61 1.34 -7.63
CA TYR A 163 -2.53 2.39 -8.11
C TYR A 163 -3.98 1.90 -8.22
N LEU A 164 -4.20 0.69 -8.76
CA LEU A 164 -5.53 0.12 -8.86
C LEU A 164 -6.14 -0.22 -7.50
N ILE A 165 -5.31 -0.66 -6.53
CA ILE A 165 -5.77 -0.90 -5.15
C ILE A 165 -6.23 0.39 -4.51
N ILE A 166 -5.46 1.49 -4.58
CA ILE A 166 -5.88 2.75 -3.97
C ILE A 166 -7.16 3.29 -4.61
N LEU A 167 -7.32 3.16 -5.93
CA LEU A 167 -8.58 3.49 -6.60
C LEU A 167 -9.74 2.62 -6.08
N GLY A 168 -9.53 1.32 -5.94
CA GLY A 168 -10.51 0.41 -5.33
C GLY A 168 -10.90 0.85 -3.92
N LEU A 169 -9.93 1.16 -3.06
CA LEU A 169 -10.21 1.63 -1.70
C LEU A 169 -11.05 2.91 -1.71
N ILE A 170 -10.69 3.88 -2.55
CA ILE A 170 -11.46 5.13 -2.74
C ILE A 170 -12.90 4.83 -3.20
N GLU A 171 -13.08 3.92 -4.16
CA GLU A 171 -14.42 3.51 -4.62
C GLU A 171 -15.24 2.84 -3.51
N ALA A 172 -14.62 1.97 -2.70
CA ALA A 172 -15.27 1.32 -1.56
C ALA A 172 -15.73 2.33 -0.50
N LYS A 173 -14.98 3.43 -0.34
CA LYS A 173 -15.32 4.54 0.57
C LYS A 173 -16.46 5.40 0.03
N ARG A 174 -16.51 5.64 -1.27
CA ARG A 174 -17.58 6.43 -1.93
C ARG A 174 -18.89 5.67 -2.10
N ALA A 175 -18.83 4.35 -2.27
CA ALA A 175 -20.02 3.54 -2.51
C ALA A 175 -21.03 3.51 -1.34
N GLY A 176 -20.68 3.98 -0.14
CA GLY A 176 -21.65 4.15 0.95
C GLY A 176 -22.42 5.45 0.91
N ASP A 177 -21.90 6.48 0.23
CA ASP A 177 -22.56 7.78 0.16
C ASP A 177 -23.79 7.73 -0.77
N SER A 178 -23.79 6.84 -1.78
CA SER A 178 -24.91 6.65 -2.72
C SER A 178 -26.08 5.80 -2.19
N MET A 179 -26.06 5.38 -0.93
CA MET A 179 -27.15 4.62 -0.28
C MET A 179 -27.78 5.38 0.90
N GLY A 180 -27.37 6.62 1.16
CA GLY A 180 -27.90 7.46 2.25
C GLY A 180 -29.00 8.44 1.85
N ASP A 181 -29.36 8.51 0.56
CA ASP A 181 -30.33 9.47 0.01
C ASP A 181 -31.66 8.80 -0.43
N SER A 182 -32.07 7.71 0.24
CA SER A 182 -33.36 7.04 0.00
C SER A 182 -34.19 6.92 1.26
#